data_AF-A0A484CN56-F1
#
_entry.id   AF-A0A484CN56-F1
#
_cell.length_a   1.000
_cell.length_b   1.000
_cell.length_c   1.000
_cell.angle_alpha   90.00
_cell.angle_beta   90.00
_cell.angle_gamma   90.00
#
_symmetry.space_group_name_H-M   'P 1'
#
loop_
_entity.id
_entity.type
_entity.pdbx_description
1 polymer ?
#
loop_
_entity_poly.entity_id
_entity_poly.type
_entity_poly.pdbx_seq_one_letter_code
_entity_poly.pdbx_strand_id
1 'polypeptide(L)'
;MGVKSKAAAAILVLLLFLGSLWLQGGLDYHWDSCLKGYNQVNTLHQLYNSSGVNGAEGPQLLEGCPGQTFQVSRLLSHLLAARAYTSDVLLQPYLSSWDELVRFMEALGPMVGLISKEIESKTSIIRQLALLAEGNPEAELGPDIHSINSVSVEPGTKNNKEASQHTGGYHSVRSMIWVELNRGLVDFYHQTDSGCRTLLRLHRALLWLKLFLEKLAETPVAGRLRSPSELCREAYKSTLANHHTWFVRRAAELAFIAMPERGFFFKLVCVQSQEELSTALNRVVQAIGEVYDRTQKALEENGMLDLP
;
A
#
# COMPACT_ATOMS: atom_id res chain seq x y z
N MET A 1 11.25 35.57 -12.69
CA MET A 1 10.70 34.47 -13.53
C MET A 1 9.23 34.28 -13.19
N GLY A 2 8.33 34.52 -14.14
CA GLY A 2 6.88 34.46 -13.94
C GLY A 2 6.36 33.04 -13.70
N VAL A 3 5.20 32.94 -13.03
CA VAL A 3 4.53 31.67 -12.66
C VAL A 3 4.38 30.71 -13.85
N LYS A 4 4.17 31.25 -15.06
CA LYS A 4 4.05 30.49 -16.31
C LYS A 4 5.37 29.80 -16.75
N SER A 5 6.52 30.41 -16.46
CA SER A 5 7.84 29.84 -16.77
C SER A 5 8.20 28.68 -15.83
N LYS A 6 7.71 28.72 -14.59
CA LYS A 6 7.88 27.63 -13.61
C LYS A 6 7.03 26.40 -13.97
N ALA A 7 5.81 26.60 -14.47
CA ALA A 7 4.95 25.52 -14.96
C ALA A 7 5.53 24.82 -16.19
N ALA A 8 6.09 25.59 -17.14
CA ALA A 8 6.73 25.01 -18.33
C ALA A 8 7.96 24.16 -17.98
N ALA A 9 8.77 24.58 -17.01
CA ALA A 9 9.91 23.80 -16.54
C ALA A 9 9.47 22.50 -15.83
N ALA A 10 8.38 22.53 -15.06
CA ALA A 10 7.81 21.34 -14.43
C ALA A 10 7.27 20.34 -15.47
N ILE A 11 6.61 20.82 -16.52
CA ILE A 11 6.12 19.98 -17.64
C ILE A 11 7.28 19.34 -18.39
N LEU A 12 8.36 20.08 -18.65
CA LEU A 12 9.54 19.54 -19.32
C LEU A 12 10.23 18.44 -18.49
N VAL A 13 10.27 18.61 -17.16
CA VAL A 13 10.78 17.61 -16.21
C VAL A 13 9.87 16.38 -16.15
N LEU A 14 8.54 16.55 -16.22
CA LEU A 14 7.58 15.44 -16.30
C LEU A 14 7.73 14.64 -17.60
N LEU A 15 7.97 15.30 -18.73
CA LEU A 15 8.22 14.64 -20.01
C LEU A 15 9.54 13.87 -20.01
N LEU A 16 10.58 14.40 -19.35
CA LEU A 16 11.84 13.68 -19.13
C LEU A 16 11.68 12.52 -18.14
N PHE A 17 10.81 12.66 -17.12
CA PHE A 17 10.45 11.59 -16.19
C PHE A 17 9.77 10.43 -16.92
N LEU A 18 8.81 10.74 -17.80
CA LEU A 18 8.16 9.77 -18.68
C LEU A 18 9.17 9.09 -19.61
N GLY A 19 10.09 9.83 -20.23
CA GLY A 19 11.15 9.24 -21.06
C GLY A 19 12.16 8.36 -20.32
N SER A 20 12.31 8.52 -19.00
CA SER A 20 13.24 7.72 -18.18
C SER A 20 12.61 6.50 -17.51
N LEU A 21 11.29 6.51 -17.29
CA LEU A 21 10.50 5.33 -16.92
C LEU A 21 10.39 4.31 -18.08
N TRP A 22 10.73 4.71 -19.31
CA TRP A 22 10.83 3.86 -20.48
C TRP A 22 12.08 2.95 -20.49
N LEU A 23 13.08 3.18 -19.62
CA LEU A 23 14.37 2.48 -19.66
C LEU A 23 14.57 1.44 -18.54
N GLN A 24 13.57 1.21 -17.68
CA GLN A 24 13.69 0.23 -16.60
C GLN A 24 12.47 -0.71 -16.46
N GLY A 25 11.99 -1.18 -17.63
CA GLY A 25 11.31 -2.47 -17.77
C GLY A 25 9.83 -2.49 -17.44
N GLY A 26 8.99 -2.38 -18.48
CA GLY A 26 7.57 -2.71 -18.39
C GLY A 26 6.73 -2.01 -19.45
N LEU A 27 6.74 -2.53 -20.68
CA LEU A 27 5.53 -2.99 -21.39
C LEU A 27 5.91 -3.37 -22.83
N ASP A 28 6.30 -4.62 -23.04
CA ASP A 28 5.96 -5.28 -24.30
C ASP A 28 4.68 -6.08 -24.02
N TYR A 29 3.64 -5.79 -24.81
CA TYR A 29 2.34 -6.47 -24.89
C TYR A 29 1.29 -6.22 -23.79
N HIS A 30 0.52 -5.11 -23.87
CA HIS A 30 -0.96 -5.22 -23.85
C HIS A 30 -1.67 -3.88 -24.18
N TRP A 31 -1.65 -3.44 -25.44
CA TRP A 31 -2.50 -2.33 -25.89
C TRP A 31 -3.96 -2.74 -26.15
N ASP A 32 -4.31 -4.03 -26.12
CA ASP A 32 -5.64 -4.53 -26.52
C ASP A 32 -6.67 -4.72 -25.39
N SER A 33 -6.31 -4.58 -24.11
CA SER A 33 -7.25 -4.74 -22.98
C SER A 33 -7.80 -3.41 -22.45
N CYS A 34 -7.31 -2.28 -22.96
CA CYS A 34 -7.60 -0.96 -22.41
C CYS A 34 -8.96 -0.36 -22.84
N LEU A 35 -9.84 -1.14 -23.48
CA LEU A 35 -11.13 -0.68 -23.99
C LEU A 35 -12.36 -1.43 -23.45
N LYS A 36 -12.21 -2.40 -22.54
CA LYS A 36 -13.34 -3.19 -22.01
C LYS A 36 -13.65 -3.05 -20.52
N GLY A 37 -12.88 -2.30 -19.73
CA GLY A 37 -13.06 -2.22 -18.27
C GLY A 37 -14.08 -1.20 -17.74
N TYR A 38 -14.68 -0.34 -18.59
CA TYR A 38 -15.42 0.83 -18.10
C TYR A 38 -16.87 0.57 -17.63
N ASN A 39 -17.37 -0.68 -17.64
CA ASN A 39 -18.78 -0.97 -17.35
C ASN A 39 -19.07 -1.91 -16.16
N GLN A 40 -18.10 -2.21 -15.29
CA GLN A 40 -18.31 -3.18 -14.20
C GLN A 40 -17.86 -2.67 -12.81
N VAL A 41 -18.14 -1.40 -12.50
CA VAL A 41 -17.89 -0.82 -11.16
C VAL A 41 -19.17 -0.23 -10.56
N ASN A 42 -20.29 -0.95 -10.66
CA ASN A 42 -21.54 -0.54 -10.01
C ASN A 42 -22.30 -1.65 -9.28
N THR A 43 -21.62 -2.72 -8.88
CA THR A 43 -22.27 -3.83 -8.17
C THR A 43 -21.42 -4.39 -7.04
N LEU A 44 -20.97 -3.57 -6.08
CA LEU A 44 -20.61 -4.06 -4.75
C LEU A 44 -20.62 -2.98 -3.67
N HIS A 45 -21.68 -2.18 -3.60
CA HIS A 45 -21.95 -1.34 -2.43
C HIS A 45 -23.38 -1.55 -1.96
N GLN A 46 -23.60 -2.67 -1.28
CA GLN A 46 -24.69 -2.79 -0.29
C GLN A 46 -24.46 -4.04 0.53
N LEU A 47 -24.16 -3.83 1.81
CA LEU A 47 -24.55 -4.61 2.98
C LEU A 47 -23.47 -4.47 4.07
N TYR A 48 -23.49 -3.33 4.76
CA TYR A 48 -23.07 -3.31 6.15
C TYR A 48 -24.04 -2.43 6.92
N ASN A 49 -25.08 -3.09 7.46
CA ASN A 49 -26.04 -2.47 8.34
C ASN A 49 -25.48 -2.42 9.75
N SER A 50 -25.52 -1.22 10.31
CA SER A 50 -25.20 -0.92 11.70
C SER A 50 -26.21 -1.56 12.65
N SER A 51 -25.72 -2.17 13.73
CA SER A 51 -26.45 -2.29 14.99
C SER A 51 -25.44 -2.18 16.13
N GLY A 52 -25.78 -1.37 17.13
CA GLY A 52 -24.81 -0.77 18.03
C GLY A 52 -24.69 -1.35 19.43
N VAL A 53 -23.75 -0.72 20.14
CA VAL A 53 -23.61 -0.49 21.58
C VAL A 53 -23.25 -1.69 22.45
N ASN A 54 -22.03 -1.66 23.01
CA ASN A 54 -21.83 -1.62 24.47
C ASN A 54 -20.39 -1.20 24.81
N GLY A 55 -20.28 -0.41 25.88
CA GLY A 55 -19.07 0.29 26.28
C GLY A 55 -17.98 -0.62 26.85
N ALA A 56 -16.76 -0.30 26.47
CA ALA A 56 -15.52 -0.49 27.21
C ALA A 56 -14.55 0.58 26.70
N GLU A 57 -13.79 1.20 27.59
CA GLU A 57 -12.84 2.28 27.27
C GLU A 57 -11.95 1.91 26.07
N GLY A 58 -12.21 2.53 24.92
CA GLY A 58 -11.51 2.28 23.66
C GLY A 58 -10.54 3.42 23.32
N PRO A 59 -9.44 3.13 22.60
CA PRO A 59 -8.42 4.12 22.27
C PRO A 59 -9.04 5.25 21.44
N GLN A 60 -9.15 6.44 22.04
CA GLN A 60 -9.69 7.69 21.48
C GLN A 60 -9.88 7.63 19.96
N LEU A 61 -11.09 7.48 19.46
CA LEU A 61 -11.34 7.29 18.02
C LEU A 61 -10.88 8.55 17.26
N LEU A 62 -9.98 8.42 16.27
CA LEU A 62 -9.76 9.55 15.34
C LEU A 62 -11.05 9.75 14.56
N GLU A 63 -11.64 10.94 14.66
CA GLU A 63 -12.87 11.26 13.95
C GLU A 63 -12.61 11.54 12.45
N GLY A 64 -13.64 11.44 11.62
CA GLY A 64 -13.55 11.80 10.21
C GLY A 64 -13.48 13.32 9.99
N CYS A 65 -12.74 13.71 8.96
CA CYS A 65 -12.62 15.07 8.46
C CYS A 65 -13.71 15.37 7.42
N PRO A 66 -14.79 16.11 7.74
CA PRO A 66 -15.86 16.36 6.77
C PRO A 66 -15.35 17.10 5.53
N GLY A 67 -15.82 16.67 4.35
CA GLY A 67 -15.50 17.32 3.06
C GLY A 67 -14.12 17.02 2.49
N GLN A 68 -13.32 16.15 3.12
CA GLN A 68 -12.00 15.76 2.62
C GLN A 68 -12.01 14.40 1.95
N THR A 69 -11.23 14.26 0.87
CA THR A 69 -11.06 12.99 0.16
C THR A 69 -10.24 12.00 0.99
N PHE A 70 -9.14 12.49 1.57
CA PHE A 70 -8.31 11.76 2.52
C PHE A 70 -8.87 11.84 3.95
N GLN A 71 -8.74 10.74 4.69
CA GLN A 71 -9.22 10.52 6.05
C GLN A 71 -8.17 9.78 6.87
N VAL A 72 -7.53 10.48 7.82
CA VAL A 72 -6.53 9.88 8.72
C VAL A 72 -7.10 8.69 9.52
N SER A 73 -8.38 8.78 9.89
CA SER A 73 -9.09 7.75 10.65
C SER A 73 -9.31 6.48 9.83
N ARG A 74 -9.62 6.62 8.53
CA ARG A 74 -9.75 5.50 7.60
C ARG A 74 -8.39 4.84 7.33
N LEU A 75 -7.33 5.64 7.14
CA LEU A 75 -5.97 5.13 7.01
C LEU A 75 -5.58 4.29 8.24
N LEU A 76 -5.77 4.84 9.44
CA LEU A 76 -5.48 4.16 10.69
C LEU A 76 -6.31 2.87 10.83
N SER A 77 -7.61 2.91 10.51
CA SER A 77 -8.50 1.75 10.53
C SER A 77 -8.00 0.62 9.62
N HIS A 78 -7.59 0.94 8.38
CA HIS A 78 -7.04 -0.05 7.45
C HIS A 78 -5.71 -0.64 7.92
N LEU A 79 -4.80 0.19 8.44
CA LEU A 79 -3.53 -0.28 9.00
C LEU A 79 -3.75 -1.21 10.21
N LEU A 80 -4.70 -0.86 11.08
CA LEU A 80 -5.08 -1.69 12.22
C LEU A 80 -5.78 -2.97 11.77
N ALA A 81 -6.63 -2.94 10.74
CA ALA A 81 -7.25 -4.16 10.21
C ALA A 81 -6.20 -5.08 9.55
N ALA A 82 -5.18 -4.51 8.90
CA ALA A 82 -4.11 -5.28 8.27
C ALA A 82 -3.31 -6.12 9.26
N ARG A 83 -3.32 -5.75 10.55
CA ARG A 83 -2.61 -6.47 11.61
C ARG A 83 -3.40 -7.64 12.21
N ALA A 84 -4.64 -7.86 11.81
CA ALA A 84 -5.59 -8.70 12.55
C ALA A 84 -5.16 -10.18 12.73
N TYR A 85 -4.14 -10.64 11.99
CA TYR A 85 -3.58 -11.98 12.12
C TYR A 85 -2.23 -11.98 12.87
N THR A 86 -1.98 -12.98 13.73
CA THR A 86 -0.77 -13.02 14.57
C THR A 86 0.50 -13.11 13.71
N SER A 87 1.37 -12.11 13.86
CA SER A 87 2.68 -11.95 13.19
C SER A 87 2.68 -11.79 11.67
N ASP A 88 1.52 -11.76 11.01
CA ASP A 88 1.37 -11.59 9.55
C ASP A 88 0.58 -10.31 9.21
N VAL A 89 0.46 -10.00 7.92
CA VAL A 89 -0.25 -8.82 7.38
C VAL A 89 -1.30 -9.27 6.36
N LEU A 90 -2.56 -8.91 6.59
CA LEU A 90 -3.65 -9.17 5.65
C LEU A 90 -3.55 -8.25 4.44
N LEU A 91 -3.65 -8.83 3.24
CA LEU A 91 -3.42 -8.09 1.99
C LEU A 91 -4.55 -7.12 1.66
N GLN A 92 -5.81 -7.52 1.81
CA GLN A 92 -6.96 -6.65 1.47
C GLN A 92 -6.92 -5.31 2.25
N PRO A 93 -6.88 -5.29 3.59
CA PRO A 93 -6.79 -4.04 4.34
C PRO A 93 -5.45 -3.32 4.14
N TYR A 94 -4.34 -4.03 3.90
CA TYR A 94 -3.07 -3.41 3.52
C TYR A 94 -3.19 -2.60 2.23
N LEU A 95 -3.80 -3.17 1.19
CA LEU A 95 -4.03 -2.50 -0.08
C LEU A 95 -5.04 -1.35 0.05
N SER A 96 -6.07 -1.50 0.90
CA SER A 96 -6.97 -0.38 1.23
C SER A 96 -6.27 0.77 1.96
N SER A 97 -5.25 0.48 2.78
CA SER A 97 -4.42 1.54 3.37
C SER A 97 -3.68 2.33 2.29
N TRP A 98 -3.18 1.66 1.24
CA TRP A 98 -2.56 2.33 0.10
C TRP A 98 -3.54 3.17 -0.71
N ASP A 99 -4.79 2.74 -0.89
CA ASP A 99 -5.83 3.56 -1.53
C ASP A 99 -6.04 4.88 -0.76
N GLU A 100 -5.98 4.82 0.57
CA GLU A 100 -6.05 6.01 1.39
C GLU A 100 -4.80 6.89 1.29
N LEU A 101 -3.62 6.27 1.20
CA LEU A 101 -2.36 6.99 0.96
C LEU A 101 -2.32 7.67 -0.42
N VAL A 102 -2.93 7.07 -1.43
CA VAL A 102 -3.09 7.69 -2.75
C VAL A 102 -3.92 8.97 -2.62
N ARG A 103 -5.04 8.95 -1.88
CA ARG A 103 -5.86 10.14 -1.61
C ARG A 103 -5.08 11.22 -0.84
N PHE A 104 -4.24 10.80 0.12
CA PHE A 104 -3.33 11.72 0.82
C PHE A 104 -2.39 12.42 -0.16
N MET A 105 -1.76 11.67 -1.07
CA MET A 105 -0.87 12.23 -2.09
C MET A 105 -1.65 13.19 -2.99
N GLU A 106 -2.79 12.78 -3.54
CA GLU A 106 -3.62 13.64 -4.40
C GLU A 106 -4.01 14.97 -3.71
N ALA A 107 -4.24 14.96 -2.40
CA ALA A 107 -4.53 16.17 -1.62
C ALA A 107 -3.34 17.15 -1.59
N LEU A 108 -2.09 16.68 -1.68
CA LEU A 108 -0.90 17.54 -1.76
C LEU A 108 -0.81 18.33 -3.07
N GLY A 109 -1.60 17.94 -4.09
CA GLY A 109 -1.76 18.66 -5.34
C GLY A 109 -1.29 17.90 -6.59
N PRO A 110 -1.45 18.49 -7.78
CA PRO A 110 -1.29 17.80 -9.06
C PRO A 110 0.14 17.31 -9.34
N MET A 111 1.14 17.90 -8.68
CA MET A 111 2.56 17.54 -8.87
C MET A 111 2.88 16.11 -8.42
N VAL A 112 2.06 15.52 -7.56
CA VAL A 112 2.27 14.14 -7.09
C VAL A 112 1.37 13.12 -7.80
N GLY A 113 0.53 13.55 -8.76
CA GLY A 113 -0.40 12.67 -9.46
C GLY A 113 0.27 11.53 -10.24
N LEU A 114 1.50 11.72 -10.72
CA LEU A 114 2.26 10.62 -11.32
C LEU A 114 2.68 9.56 -10.27
N ILE A 115 3.05 10.00 -9.07
CA ILE A 115 3.43 9.09 -7.97
C ILE A 115 2.19 8.31 -7.52
N SER A 116 1.04 8.99 -7.39
CA SER A 116 -0.25 8.35 -7.11
C SER A 116 -0.56 7.24 -8.12
N LYS A 117 -0.47 7.52 -9.42
CA LYS A 117 -0.70 6.53 -10.48
C LYS A 117 0.25 5.34 -10.43
N GLU A 118 1.50 5.57 -10.06
CA GLU A 118 2.48 4.50 -9.91
C GLU A 118 2.11 3.53 -8.77
N ILE A 119 1.66 4.08 -7.64
CA ILE A 119 1.19 3.30 -6.48
C ILE A 119 -0.10 2.55 -6.84
N GLU A 120 -1.05 3.19 -7.50
CA GLU A 120 -2.29 2.56 -7.98
C GLU A 120 -1.99 1.39 -8.92
N SER A 121 -1.08 1.58 -9.88
CA SER A 121 -0.65 0.51 -10.80
C SER A 121 -0.02 -0.67 -10.05
N LYS A 122 0.81 -0.43 -9.03
CA LYS A 122 1.42 -1.51 -8.23
C LYS A 122 0.40 -2.23 -7.36
N THR A 123 -0.52 -1.51 -6.72
CA THR A 123 -1.56 -2.15 -5.90
C THR A 123 -2.55 -2.93 -6.75
N SER A 124 -2.84 -2.50 -8.00
CA SER A 124 -3.71 -3.25 -8.91
C SER A 124 -3.10 -4.56 -9.39
N ILE A 125 -1.76 -4.65 -9.57
CA ILE A 125 -1.06 -5.92 -9.86
C ILE A 125 -1.37 -6.97 -8.79
N ILE A 126 -1.19 -6.64 -7.51
CA ILE A 126 -1.44 -7.58 -6.41
C ILE A 126 -2.91 -8.01 -6.38
N ARG A 127 -3.85 -7.08 -6.63
CA ARG A 127 -5.29 -7.40 -6.71
C ARG A 127 -5.62 -8.32 -7.89
N GLN A 128 -5.04 -8.08 -9.05
CA GLN A 128 -5.24 -8.92 -10.24
C GLN A 128 -4.68 -10.33 -10.02
N LEU A 129 -3.49 -10.44 -9.44
CA LEU A 129 -2.90 -11.72 -9.08
C LEU A 129 -3.76 -12.49 -8.07
N ALA A 130 -4.35 -11.80 -7.09
CA ALA A 130 -5.30 -12.39 -6.15
C ALA A 130 -6.53 -12.98 -6.85
N LEU A 131 -7.15 -12.23 -7.77
CA LEU A 131 -8.30 -12.69 -8.55
C LEU A 131 -7.95 -13.88 -9.45
N LEU A 132 -6.79 -13.85 -10.09
CA LEU A 132 -6.31 -14.97 -10.92
C LEU A 132 -6.01 -16.22 -10.10
N ALA A 133 -5.55 -16.07 -8.86
CA ALA A 133 -5.31 -17.19 -7.95
C ALA A 133 -6.62 -17.86 -7.51
N GLU A 134 -7.70 -17.10 -7.30
CA GLU A 134 -9.03 -17.61 -6.97
C GLU A 134 -9.74 -18.27 -8.16
N GLY A 135 -9.48 -17.81 -9.38
CA GLY A 135 -10.09 -18.34 -10.61
C GLY A 135 -9.50 -19.67 -11.13
N ASN A 136 -8.33 -20.10 -10.63
CA ASN A 136 -7.64 -21.33 -11.04
C ASN A 136 -7.49 -22.34 -9.87
N PRO A 137 -8.58 -23.00 -9.42
CA PRO A 137 -8.54 -23.97 -8.33
C PRO A 137 -7.82 -25.29 -8.67
N GLU A 138 -7.46 -25.54 -9.94
CA GLU A 138 -6.85 -26.81 -10.38
C GLU A 138 -5.39 -27.00 -9.91
N ALA A 139 -4.77 -25.99 -9.33
CA ALA A 139 -3.43 -26.08 -8.73
C ALA A 139 -3.43 -26.40 -7.22
N GLU A 140 -4.59 -26.60 -6.59
CA GLU A 140 -4.68 -26.91 -5.15
C GLU A 140 -4.62 -28.42 -4.80
N LEU A 141 -4.55 -29.33 -5.78
CA LEU A 141 -4.27 -30.75 -5.51
C LEU A 141 -2.79 -31.07 -5.72
N GLY A 142 -2.04 -31.18 -4.62
CA GLY A 142 -0.80 -31.96 -4.58
C GLY A 142 -1.07 -33.46 -4.73
N PRO A 143 -0.04 -34.28 -5.06
CA PRO A 143 -0.25 -35.69 -5.41
C PRO A 143 -0.46 -36.55 -4.16
N ASP A 144 -1.67 -37.07 -3.98
CA ASP A 144 -1.93 -38.13 -3.00
C ASP A 144 -1.34 -39.46 -3.48
N ILE A 145 -0.35 -39.93 -2.72
CA ILE A 145 0.24 -41.26 -2.85
C ILE A 145 -0.46 -42.21 -1.85
N HIS A 146 -0.98 -43.31 -2.41
CA HIS A 146 -1.36 -44.60 -1.81
C HIS A 146 -2.79 -44.87 -1.28
N SER A 147 -3.52 -45.63 -2.12
CA SER A 147 -3.95 -47.04 -1.87
C SER A 147 -5.43 -47.37 -1.57
N ILE A 148 -6.06 -47.95 -2.60
CA ILE A 148 -6.76 -49.27 -2.65
C ILE A 148 -8.03 -49.53 -1.79
N ASN A 149 -9.13 -49.75 -2.54
CA ASN A 149 -10.30 -50.64 -2.40
C ASN A 149 -11.46 -50.40 -1.39
N SER A 150 -12.65 -50.49 -2.01
CA SER A 150 -13.88 -51.25 -1.63
C SER A 150 -15.13 -50.51 -1.14
N VAL A 151 -16.11 -50.47 -2.07
CA VAL A 151 -17.59 -50.64 -1.98
C VAL A 151 -18.29 -50.49 -0.61
N SER A 152 -19.27 -49.57 -0.54
CA SER A 152 -20.72 -49.80 -0.25
C SER A 152 -21.40 -48.56 0.34
N VAL A 153 -22.66 -48.35 -0.06
CA VAL A 153 -23.55 -47.20 0.23
C VAL A 153 -24.27 -47.36 1.58
N GLU A 154 -24.42 -46.28 2.36
CA GLU A 154 -25.66 -45.84 3.05
C GLU A 154 -25.51 -44.39 3.61
N PRO A 155 -26.57 -43.55 3.63
CA PRO A 155 -26.47 -42.13 3.94
C PRO A 155 -26.99 -41.80 5.34
N GLY A 156 -26.12 -41.23 6.16
CA GLY A 156 -26.52 -40.60 7.42
C GLY A 156 -25.33 -40.31 8.29
N THR A 157 -24.96 -39.03 8.43
CA THR A 157 -24.67 -38.35 9.71
C THR A 157 -24.07 -36.98 9.42
N LYS A 158 -24.66 -35.99 10.10
CA LYS A 158 -24.26 -34.59 10.21
C LYS A 158 -22.76 -34.48 10.47
N ASN A 159 -22.04 -33.77 9.61
CA ASN A 159 -20.72 -33.27 9.93
C ASN A 159 -20.65 -31.76 9.70
N ASN A 160 -20.50 -31.09 10.83
CA ASN A 160 -19.98 -29.75 11.08
C ASN A 160 -19.42 -29.05 9.83
N LYS A 161 -20.22 -28.13 9.31
CA LYS A 161 -19.77 -27.07 8.41
C LYS A 161 -19.11 -25.98 9.25
N GLU A 162 -18.04 -26.33 9.97
CA GLU A 162 -17.13 -25.34 10.55
C GLU A 162 -16.35 -24.71 9.39
N ALA A 163 -16.78 -23.50 9.04
CA ALA A 163 -16.01 -22.42 8.43
C ALA A 163 -14.74 -22.84 7.65
N SER A 164 -14.91 -23.39 6.44
CA SER A 164 -13.89 -23.23 5.41
C SER A 164 -13.92 -21.77 4.94
N GLN A 165 -13.32 -20.87 5.72
CA GLN A 165 -12.92 -19.57 5.20
C GLN A 165 -11.94 -19.87 4.06
N HIS A 166 -12.41 -19.75 2.83
CA HIS A 166 -11.60 -19.82 1.62
C HIS A 166 -10.41 -18.87 1.79
N THR A 167 -9.27 -19.42 2.20
CA THR A 167 -8.05 -18.67 2.47
C THR A 167 -7.26 -18.66 1.17
N GLY A 168 -7.76 -17.86 0.22
CA GLY A 168 -7.13 -17.73 -1.10
C GLY A 168 -5.65 -17.39 -0.98
N GLY A 169 -4.86 -17.77 -1.99
CA GLY A 169 -3.41 -17.61 -1.99
C GLY A 169 -2.90 -16.20 -1.66
N TYR A 170 -3.73 -15.18 -1.87
CA TYR A 170 -3.44 -13.77 -1.61
C TYR A 170 -4.21 -13.19 -0.41
N HIS A 171 -4.51 -14.02 0.59
CA HIS A 171 -5.14 -13.57 1.82
C HIS A 171 -4.20 -12.73 2.70
N SER A 172 -2.93 -13.13 2.82
CA SER A 172 -1.90 -12.44 3.61
C SER A 172 -0.57 -12.34 2.87
N VAL A 173 0.36 -11.55 3.40
CA VAL A 173 1.71 -11.42 2.85
C VAL A 173 2.41 -12.78 2.82
N ARG A 174 2.36 -13.57 3.89
CA ARG A 174 2.98 -14.91 3.88
C ARG A 174 2.29 -15.89 2.95
N SER A 175 0.94 -15.88 2.86
CA SER A 175 0.25 -16.78 1.94
C SER A 175 0.63 -16.46 0.48
N MET A 176 0.74 -15.17 0.15
CA MET A 176 1.17 -14.73 -1.17
C MET A 176 2.59 -15.18 -1.47
N ILE A 177 3.54 -14.94 -0.55
CA ILE A 177 4.93 -15.40 -0.67
C ILE A 177 4.97 -16.91 -0.94
N TRP A 178 4.23 -17.70 -0.17
CA TRP A 178 4.19 -19.15 -0.30
C TRP A 178 3.66 -19.59 -1.67
N VAL A 179 2.53 -19.02 -2.13
CA VAL A 179 1.94 -19.36 -3.42
C VAL A 179 2.85 -18.97 -4.58
N GLU A 180 3.45 -17.78 -4.55
CA GLU A 180 4.31 -17.33 -5.65
C GLU A 180 5.62 -18.10 -5.73
N LEU A 181 6.22 -18.48 -4.61
CA LEU A 181 7.39 -19.36 -4.58
C LEU A 181 7.05 -20.75 -5.15
N ASN A 182 5.96 -21.36 -4.69
CA ASN A 182 5.57 -22.71 -5.14
C ASN A 182 5.21 -22.78 -6.61
N ARG A 183 4.72 -21.66 -7.18
CA ARG A 183 4.39 -21.55 -8.60
C ARG A 183 5.56 -21.06 -9.46
N GLY A 184 6.72 -20.79 -8.86
CA GLY A 184 7.90 -20.29 -9.58
C GLY A 184 7.71 -18.89 -10.20
N LEU A 185 6.85 -18.06 -9.58
CA LEU A 185 6.56 -16.70 -10.07
C LEU A 185 7.59 -15.66 -9.61
N VAL A 186 8.37 -15.99 -8.57
CA VAL A 186 9.43 -15.12 -8.04
C VAL A 186 10.77 -15.52 -8.64
N ASP A 187 11.48 -14.55 -9.21
CA ASP A 187 12.85 -14.68 -9.69
C ASP A 187 13.76 -13.71 -8.92
N PHE A 188 14.89 -14.20 -8.42
CA PHE A 188 15.85 -13.45 -7.60
C PHE A 188 16.94 -12.77 -8.44
N TYR A 189 17.01 -13.06 -9.73
CA TYR A 189 18.04 -12.57 -10.66
C TYR A 189 17.43 -11.71 -11.78
N HIS A 190 16.21 -12.02 -12.19
CA HIS A 190 15.49 -11.33 -13.26
C HIS A 190 14.22 -10.65 -12.76
N GLN A 191 13.85 -9.55 -13.43
CA GLN A 191 12.65 -8.83 -13.09
C GLN A 191 11.40 -9.63 -13.48
N THR A 192 10.49 -9.75 -12.53
CA THR A 192 9.17 -10.38 -12.70
C THR A 192 8.06 -9.41 -12.31
N ASP A 193 6.85 -9.68 -12.78
CA ASP A 193 5.64 -8.95 -12.36
C ASP A 193 4.98 -9.63 -11.14
N SER A 194 5.78 -10.28 -10.29
CA SER A 194 5.30 -10.95 -9.08
C SER A 194 4.76 -9.97 -8.04
N GLY A 195 3.80 -10.44 -7.26
CA GLY A 195 3.26 -9.79 -6.08
C GLY A 195 4.35 -9.52 -5.03
N CYS A 196 5.29 -10.44 -4.82
CA CYS A 196 6.42 -10.27 -3.90
C CYS A 196 7.34 -9.12 -4.30
N ARG A 197 7.72 -9.07 -5.58
CA ARG A 197 8.47 -7.94 -6.16
C ARG A 197 7.70 -6.65 -5.96
N THR A 198 6.42 -6.64 -6.30
CA THR A 198 5.56 -5.44 -6.22
C THR A 198 5.38 -4.96 -4.78
N LEU A 199 5.14 -5.89 -3.85
CA LEU A 199 5.05 -5.65 -2.41
C LEU A 199 6.34 -5.03 -1.87
N LEU A 200 7.52 -5.51 -2.29
CA LEU A 200 8.80 -4.94 -1.88
C LEU A 200 8.92 -3.44 -2.24
N ARG A 201 8.42 -3.01 -3.41
CA ARG A 201 8.45 -1.60 -3.82
C ARG A 201 7.54 -0.75 -2.93
N LEU A 202 6.34 -1.24 -2.68
CA LEU A 202 5.39 -0.60 -1.75
C LEU A 202 5.99 -0.53 -0.33
N HIS A 203 6.59 -1.62 0.15
CA HIS A 203 7.24 -1.72 1.46
C HIS A 203 8.35 -0.68 1.65
N ARG A 204 9.22 -0.49 0.65
CA ARG A 204 10.26 0.56 0.66
C ARG A 204 9.66 1.97 0.70
N ALA A 205 8.56 2.21 -0.03
CA ALA A 205 7.85 3.49 -0.01
C ALA A 205 7.14 3.75 1.34
N LEU A 206 6.64 2.69 1.99
CA LEU A 206 6.00 2.79 3.30
C LEU A 206 6.98 3.26 4.38
N LEU A 207 8.24 2.81 4.33
CA LEU A 207 9.29 3.29 5.25
C LEU A 207 9.53 4.79 5.10
N TRP A 208 9.62 5.27 3.85
CA TRP A 208 9.78 6.70 3.58
C TRP A 208 8.64 7.51 4.20
N LEU A 209 7.39 7.07 3.97
CA LEU A 209 6.22 7.72 4.53
C LEU A 209 6.25 7.70 6.06
N LYS A 210 6.56 6.56 6.69
CA LYS A 210 6.70 6.44 8.15
C LYS A 210 7.65 7.50 8.68
N LEU A 211 8.87 7.59 8.13
CA LEU A 211 9.88 8.54 8.60
C LEU A 211 9.48 10.00 8.34
N PHE A 212 8.79 10.28 7.24
CA PHE A 212 8.27 11.62 6.98
C PHE A 212 7.22 12.02 8.03
N LEU A 213 6.24 11.15 8.30
CA LEU A 213 5.18 11.42 9.28
C LEU A 213 5.72 11.50 10.71
N GLU A 214 6.67 10.65 11.06
CA GLU A 214 7.38 10.67 12.35
C GLU A 214 8.08 12.02 12.56
N LYS A 215 8.86 12.47 11.58
CA LYS A 215 9.50 13.79 11.57
C LYS A 215 8.51 14.96 11.59
N LEU A 216 7.35 14.81 10.94
CA LEU A 216 6.31 15.84 10.91
C LEU A 216 5.61 15.96 12.28
N ALA A 217 5.52 14.85 13.02
CA ALA A 217 4.92 14.77 14.35
C ALA A 217 5.84 15.36 15.44
N GLU A 218 7.16 15.41 15.22
CA GLU A 218 8.12 15.92 16.21
C GLU A 218 7.80 17.34 16.70
N THR A 219 7.79 17.50 18.02
CA THR A 219 7.69 18.79 18.72
C THR A 219 9.07 19.17 19.27
N PRO A 220 9.79 20.13 18.66
CA PRO A 220 11.12 20.50 19.12
C PRO A 220 11.05 21.16 20.50
N VAL A 221 11.92 20.73 21.41
CA VAL A 221 12.06 21.28 22.78
C VAL A 221 12.49 22.75 22.74
N ALA A 222 13.29 23.13 21.73
CA ALA A 222 13.70 24.50 21.47
C ALA A 222 13.84 24.73 19.96
N GLY A 223 13.44 25.92 19.49
CA GLY A 223 13.55 26.33 18.09
C GLY A 223 12.24 26.25 17.29
N ARG A 224 12.33 26.64 16.01
CA ARG A 224 11.17 26.64 15.11
C ARG A 224 10.89 25.24 14.55
N LEU A 225 9.63 24.96 14.24
CA LEU A 225 9.25 23.78 13.46
C LEU A 225 9.89 23.84 12.05
N ARG A 226 10.56 22.77 11.64
CA ARG A 226 11.21 22.64 10.32
C ARG A 226 10.17 22.53 9.20
N SER A 227 10.44 22.92 7.95
CA SER A 227 9.40 22.87 6.90
C SER A 227 9.06 21.42 6.48
N PRO A 228 7.80 21.10 6.09
CA PRO A 228 7.46 19.76 5.56
C PRO A 228 8.31 19.36 4.35
N SER A 229 8.71 20.31 3.51
CA SER A 229 9.63 20.09 2.38
C SER A 229 10.99 19.52 2.82
N GLU A 230 11.60 20.13 3.85
CA GLU A 230 12.87 19.66 4.41
C GLU A 230 12.76 18.25 5.00
N LEU A 231 11.71 18.00 5.78
CA LEU A 231 11.47 16.72 6.45
C LEU A 231 11.21 15.60 5.43
N CYS A 232 10.40 15.89 4.41
CA CYS A 232 10.08 14.97 3.32
C CYS A 232 11.33 14.60 2.50
N ARG A 233 12.17 15.61 2.19
CA ARG A 233 13.46 15.41 1.50
C ARG A 233 14.43 14.58 2.32
N GLU A 234 14.53 14.84 3.63
CA GLU A 234 15.40 14.10 4.53
C GLU A 234 14.98 12.63 4.64
N ALA A 235 13.68 12.37 4.87
CA ALA A 235 13.13 11.02 4.88
C ALA A 235 13.44 10.29 3.57
N TYR A 236 13.26 10.96 2.42
CA TYR A 236 13.54 10.36 1.10
C TYR A 236 15.00 9.98 0.93
N LYS A 237 15.93 10.87 1.31
CA LYS A 237 17.38 10.62 1.22
C LYS A 237 17.81 9.44 2.08
N SER A 238 17.19 9.24 3.24
CA SER A 238 17.49 8.12 4.13
C SER A 238 16.90 6.77 3.70
N THR A 239 15.95 6.77 2.76
CA THR A 239 15.16 5.57 2.40
C THR A 239 15.16 5.33 0.89
N LEU A 240 14.11 5.76 0.19
CA LEU A 240 13.85 5.52 -1.23
C LEU A 240 14.99 5.95 -2.15
N ALA A 241 15.73 7.00 -1.80
CA ALA A 241 16.87 7.44 -2.61
C ALA A 241 17.86 6.29 -2.87
N ASN A 242 18.07 5.38 -1.93
CA ASN A 242 18.99 4.24 -2.07
C ASN A 242 18.59 3.28 -3.20
N HIS A 243 17.31 3.26 -3.57
CA HIS A 243 16.77 2.37 -4.60
C HIS A 243 16.45 3.09 -5.92
N HIS A 244 16.58 4.41 -5.96
CA HIS A 244 16.26 5.22 -7.14
C HIS A 244 17.50 5.61 -7.94
N THR A 245 17.35 5.68 -9.26
CA THR A 245 18.38 6.20 -10.17
C THR A 245 18.62 7.69 -9.93
N TRP A 246 19.75 8.20 -10.40
CA TRP A 246 20.11 9.62 -10.26
C TRP A 246 19.02 10.57 -10.78
N PHE A 247 18.40 10.25 -11.93
CA PHE A 247 17.33 11.05 -12.53
C PHE A 247 16.09 11.10 -11.63
N VAL A 248 15.67 9.95 -11.10
CA VAL A 248 14.51 9.87 -10.20
C VAL A 248 14.77 10.64 -8.91
N ARG A 249 15.99 10.56 -8.34
CA ARG A 249 16.38 11.38 -7.18
C ARG A 249 16.25 12.86 -7.47
N ARG A 250 16.70 13.32 -8.65
CA ARG A 250 16.63 14.73 -9.01
C ARG A 250 15.21 15.22 -9.20
N ALA A 251 14.35 14.42 -9.83
CA ALA A 251 12.93 14.73 -9.98
C ALA A 251 12.22 14.82 -8.62
N ALA A 252 12.50 13.89 -7.71
CA ALA A 252 11.97 13.91 -6.34
C ALA A 252 12.39 15.19 -5.58
N GLU A 253 13.67 15.60 -5.68
CA GLU A 253 14.14 16.84 -5.06
C GLU A 253 13.38 18.09 -5.52
N LEU A 254 12.99 18.13 -6.80
CA LEU A 254 12.17 19.20 -7.37
C LEU A 254 10.72 19.11 -6.88
N ALA A 255 10.14 17.91 -6.82
CA ALA A 255 8.79 17.71 -6.29
C ALA A 255 8.68 18.18 -4.83
N PHE A 256 9.71 17.94 -4.00
CA PHE A 256 9.70 18.39 -2.61
C PHE A 256 9.65 19.91 -2.45
N ILE A 257 10.10 20.70 -3.43
CA ILE A 257 9.98 22.17 -3.40
C ILE A 257 8.51 22.59 -3.46
N ALA A 258 7.65 21.79 -4.08
CA ALA A 258 6.21 22.03 -4.20
C ALA A 258 5.41 21.48 -2.99
N MET A 259 6.07 20.97 -1.95
CA MET A 259 5.39 20.48 -0.75
C MET A 259 4.60 21.61 -0.06
N PRO A 260 3.35 21.36 0.37
CA PRO A 260 2.58 22.34 1.11
C PRO A 260 3.23 22.74 2.44
N GLU A 261 2.86 23.93 2.93
CA GLU A 261 3.24 24.39 4.26
C GLU A 261 2.56 23.58 5.36
N ARG A 262 3.15 23.58 6.57
CA ARG A 262 2.64 22.79 7.70
C ARG A 262 1.17 23.01 8.02
N GLY A 263 0.67 24.24 7.89
CA GLY A 263 -0.74 24.55 8.12
C GLY A 263 -1.70 23.79 7.20
N PHE A 264 -1.24 23.30 6.05
CA PHE A 264 -2.02 22.39 5.21
C PHE A 264 -2.25 21.04 5.89
N PHE A 265 -1.24 20.48 6.56
CA PHE A 265 -1.34 19.20 7.26
C PHE A 265 -2.26 19.27 8.47
N PHE A 266 -2.32 20.41 9.16
CA PHE A 266 -3.32 20.66 10.21
C PHE A 266 -4.74 20.53 9.66
N LYS A 267 -5.02 21.18 8.53
CA LYS A 267 -6.31 21.06 7.85
C LYS A 267 -6.58 19.62 7.41
N LEU A 268 -5.60 18.96 6.80
CA LEU A 268 -5.73 17.61 6.26
C LEU A 268 -6.05 16.55 7.33
N VAL A 269 -5.67 16.80 8.57
CA VAL A 269 -5.90 15.91 9.73
C VAL A 269 -6.98 16.47 10.66
N CYS A 270 -7.59 17.62 10.32
CA CYS A 270 -8.61 18.34 11.11
C CYS A 270 -8.20 18.67 12.54
N VAL A 271 -6.96 19.11 12.70
CA VAL A 271 -6.39 19.52 13.99
C VAL A 271 -6.05 21.01 13.95
N GLN A 272 -5.98 21.62 15.13
CA GLN A 272 -5.73 23.06 15.27
C GLN A 272 -4.32 23.37 15.79
N SER A 273 -3.64 22.37 16.36
CA SER A 273 -2.32 22.55 16.99
C SER A 273 -1.31 21.50 16.54
N GLN A 274 -0.02 21.80 16.74
CA GLN A 274 1.07 20.85 16.50
C GLN A 274 0.98 19.65 17.47
N GLU A 275 0.46 19.83 18.68
CA GLU A 275 0.31 18.76 19.67
C GLU A 275 -0.75 17.75 19.27
N GLU A 276 -1.90 18.24 18.78
CA GLU A 276 -2.96 17.39 18.21
C GLU A 276 -2.47 16.67 16.95
N LEU A 277 -1.75 17.38 16.06
CA LEU A 277 -1.14 16.76 14.88
C LEU A 277 -0.17 15.65 15.29
N SER A 278 0.70 15.92 16.26
CA SER A 278 1.68 14.94 16.77
C SER A 278 0.97 13.70 17.29
N THR A 279 -0.08 13.89 18.09
CA THR A 279 -0.88 12.78 18.65
C THR A 279 -1.51 11.93 17.57
N ALA A 280 -2.14 12.56 16.56
CA ALA A 280 -2.76 11.84 15.45
C ALA A 280 -1.72 11.09 14.59
N LEU A 281 -0.63 11.76 14.22
CA LEU A 281 0.41 11.18 13.38
C LEU A 281 1.19 10.07 14.08
N ASN A 282 1.49 10.20 15.38
CA ASN A 282 2.20 9.15 16.13
C ASN A 282 1.43 7.83 16.15
N ARG A 283 0.09 7.87 16.21
CA ARG A 283 -0.74 6.67 16.12
C ARG A 283 -0.65 6.01 14.75
N VAL A 284 -0.67 6.82 13.69
CA VAL A 284 -0.48 6.33 12.31
C VAL A 284 0.93 5.75 12.13
N VAL A 285 1.96 6.44 12.60
CA VAL A 285 3.36 6.00 12.54
C VAL A 285 3.56 4.68 13.28
N GLN A 286 2.96 4.51 14.45
CA GLN A 286 2.99 3.26 15.20
C GLN A 286 2.33 2.12 14.40
N ALA A 287 1.13 2.35 13.86
CA ALA A 287 0.43 1.34 13.07
C ALA A 287 1.17 0.98 11.78
N ILE A 288 1.76 1.97 11.09
CA ILE A 288 2.63 1.74 9.92
C ILE A 288 3.86 0.93 10.35
N GLY A 289 4.50 1.27 11.46
CA GLY A 289 5.68 0.57 11.98
C GLY A 289 5.42 -0.92 12.18
N GLU A 290 4.29 -1.28 12.76
CA GLU A 290 3.96 -2.68 13.03
C GLU A 290 3.65 -3.47 11.74
N VAL A 291 2.97 -2.84 10.77
CA VAL A 291 2.75 -3.43 9.43
C VAL A 291 4.07 -3.58 8.70
N TYR A 292 4.94 -2.57 8.76
CA TYR A 292 6.26 -2.56 8.17
C TYR A 292 7.12 -3.68 8.77
N ASP A 293 7.25 -3.79 10.09
CA ASP A 293 8.10 -4.77 10.74
C ASP A 293 7.68 -6.22 10.43
N ARG A 294 6.37 -6.49 10.37
CA ARG A 294 5.85 -7.81 9.99
C ARG A 294 6.13 -8.13 8.52
N THR A 295 5.97 -7.16 7.64
CA THR A 295 6.25 -7.31 6.20
C THR A 295 7.75 -7.49 5.95
N GLN A 296 8.58 -6.68 6.63
CA GLN A 296 10.04 -6.75 6.61
C GLN A 296 10.50 -8.14 7.02
N LYS A 297 10.00 -8.65 8.15
CA LYS A 297 10.32 -10.00 8.65
C LYS A 297 9.92 -11.08 7.65
N ALA A 298 8.71 -11.01 7.08
CA ALA A 298 8.25 -11.99 6.10
C ALA A 298 9.10 -12.00 4.82
N LEU A 299 9.53 -10.84 4.33
CA LEU A 299 10.42 -10.73 3.17
C LEU A 299 11.85 -11.21 3.50
N GLU A 300 12.37 -10.88 4.68
CA GLU A 300 13.71 -11.28 5.13
C GLU A 300 13.82 -12.79 5.33
N GLU A 301 12.83 -13.42 5.97
CA GLU A 301 12.74 -14.87 6.16
C GLU A 301 12.83 -15.66 4.84
N ASN A 302 12.50 -15.02 3.72
CA ASN A 302 12.49 -15.62 2.38
C ASN A 302 13.57 -15.04 1.44
N GLY A 303 14.51 -14.23 1.95
CA GLY A 303 15.60 -13.65 1.16
C GLY A 303 15.15 -12.63 0.10
N MET A 304 13.98 -12.00 0.28
CA MET A 304 13.31 -11.19 -0.73
C MET A 304 13.55 -9.68 -0.60
N LEU A 305 14.48 -9.23 0.26
CA LEU A 305 14.73 -7.80 0.47
C LEU A 305 15.39 -7.10 -0.73
N ASP A 306 15.98 -7.89 -1.64
CA ASP A 306 16.75 -7.41 -2.79
C ASP A 306 16.19 -7.87 -4.14
N LEU A 307 14.91 -8.28 -4.21
CA LEU A 307 14.29 -8.70 -5.49
C LEU A 307 14.47 -7.63 -6.60
N PRO A 308 15.02 -8.01 -7.77
CA PRO A 308 15.48 -7.10 -8.85
C PRO A 308 14.35 -6.29 -9.47
#